data_AF-A0A523XPZ1-F1
#
_entry.id   AF-A0A523XPZ1-F1
#
_cell.length_a   1.000
_cell.length_b   1.000
_cell.length_c   1.000
_cell.angle_alpha   90.00
_cell.angle_beta   90.00
_cell.angle_gamma   90.00
#
_symmetry.space_group_name_H-M   'P 1'
#
loop_
_entity.id
_entity.type
_entity.pdbx_description
1 polymer ?
#
loop_
_entity_poly.entity_id
_entity_poly.type
_entity_poly.pdbx_seq_one_letter_code
_entity_poly.pdbx_strand_id
1 'polypeptide(L)' 'PLRLAMKDGRATVKRNAAWALGELGVPEALETLRVSLKDRFESVREMAAMSICKLVEKHSSQNEKR' A
#
# COMPACT_ATOMS: atom_id res chain seq x y z
N PRO A 1 9.63 -8.08 -4.71
CA PRO A 1 10.10 -6.87 -5.45
C PRO A 1 9.49 -5.56 -4.93
N LEU A 2 8.16 -5.44 -4.81
CA LEU A 2 7.52 -4.18 -4.38
C LEU A 2 7.93 -3.72 -2.97
N ARG A 3 8.11 -4.65 -2.02
CA ARG A 3 8.68 -4.34 -0.69
C ARG A 3 10.07 -3.68 -0.75
N LEU A 4 10.89 -4.02 -1.74
CA LEU A 4 12.20 -3.39 -1.93
C LEU A 4 12.05 -1.98 -2.53
N ALA A 5 11.09 -1.79 -3.45
CA ALA A 5 10.81 -0.48 -4.04
C ALA A 5 10.32 0.56 -3.00
N MET A 6 9.73 0.12 -1.88
CA MET A 6 9.40 0.99 -0.74
C MET A 6 10.63 1.60 -0.04
N LYS A 7 11.83 1.05 -0.27
CA LYS A 7 13.10 1.57 0.26
C LYS A 7 13.84 2.49 -0.71
N ASP A 8 13.34 2.72 -1.93
CA ASP A 8 13.96 3.60 -2.92
C ASP A 8 14.01 5.05 -2.40
N GLY A 9 15.06 5.82 -2.74
CA GLY A 9 15.18 7.21 -2.30
C GLY A 9 14.16 8.17 -2.92
N ARG A 10 13.54 7.80 -4.05
CA ARG A 10 12.61 8.64 -4.80
C ARG A 10 11.17 8.43 -4.35
N ALA A 11 10.52 9.52 -3.97
CA ALA A 11 9.11 9.54 -3.59
C ALA A 11 8.18 8.87 -4.62
N THR A 12 8.44 9.10 -5.92
CA THR A 12 7.65 8.54 -7.02
C THR A 12 7.68 7.02 -7.06
N VAL A 13 8.84 6.41 -6.81
CA VAL A 13 9.00 4.94 -6.80
C VAL A 13 8.27 4.35 -5.59
N LYS A 14 8.48 4.92 -4.40
CA LYS A 14 7.79 4.49 -3.18
C LYS A 14 6.28 4.60 -3.32
N ARG A 15 5.78 5.72 -3.85
CA ARG A 15 4.34 5.95 -4.08
C ARG A 15 3.77 4.89 -5.02
N ASN A 16 4.43 4.63 -6.15
CA ASN A 16 3.96 3.63 -7.11
C ASN A 16 3.98 2.21 -6.51
N ALA A 17 4.96 1.91 -5.67
CA ALA A 17 5.01 0.64 -4.95
C ALA A 17 3.89 0.51 -3.91
N ALA A 18 3.57 1.57 -3.16
CA ALA A 18 2.44 1.59 -2.24
C ALA A 18 1.10 1.40 -2.97
N TRP A 19 0.92 2.07 -4.11
CA TRP A 19 -0.26 1.90 -4.96
C TRP A 19 -0.40 0.45 -5.43
N ALA A 20 0.66 -0.13 -6.01
CA ALA A 20 0.65 -1.50 -6.51
C ALA A 20 0.37 -2.53 -5.40
N LEU A 21 0.89 -2.31 -4.20
CA LEU A 21 0.61 -3.16 -3.04
C LEU A 21 -0.87 -3.15 -2.64
N GLY A 22 -1.54 -1.99 -2.68
CA GLY A 22 -2.98 -1.89 -2.44
C GLY A 22 -3.81 -2.55 -3.56
N GLU A 23 -3.39 -2.36 -4.82
CA GLU A 23 -4.07 -2.98 -5.96
C GLU A 23 -3.98 -4.51 -5.97
N LEU A 24 -2.86 -5.07 -5.54
CA LEU A 24 -2.70 -6.52 -5.40
C LEU A 24 -3.66 -7.11 -4.37
N GLY A 25 -4.10 -6.33 -3.37
CA GLY A 25 -5.04 -6.80 -2.35
C GLY A 25 -4.53 -8.00 -1.55
N VAL A 26 -3.22 -8.06 -1.33
CA VAL A 26 -2.58 -9.15 -0.56
C VAL A 26 -2.50 -8.74 0.92
N PRO A 27 -2.98 -9.54 1.88
CA PRO A 27 -2.98 -9.17 3.30
C PRO A 27 -1.60 -8.78 3.83
N GLU A 28 -0.55 -9.42 3.31
CA GLU A 28 0.84 -9.20 3.69
C GLU A 28 1.35 -7.80 3.29
N ALA A 29 0.62 -7.07 2.43
CA ALA A 29 0.93 -5.69 2.12
C ALA A 29 0.54 -4.72 3.25
N LEU A 30 -0.40 -5.09 4.12
CA LEU A 30 -0.96 -4.19 5.13
C LEU A 30 0.10 -3.65 6.09
N GLU A 31 1.02 -4.50 6.55
CA GLU A 31 2.11 -4.08 7.43
C GLU A 31 3.07 -3.11 6.71
N THR A 32 3.39 -3.40 5.45
CA THR A 32 4.27 -2.54 4.63
C THR A 32 3.62 -1.18 4.38
N LEU A 33 2.33 -1.14 4.10
CA LEU A 33 1.58 0.10 3.90
C LEU A 33 1.46 0.90 5.22
N ARG A 34 1.26 0.24 6.37
CA ARG A 34 1.24 0.90 7.68
C ARG A 34 2.54 1.61 8.02
N VAL A 35 3.69 1.00 7.70
CA VAL A 35 4.99 1.67 7.87
C VAL A 35 5.10 2.90 6.97
N SER A 36 4.55 2.81 5.76
CA SER A 36 4.61 3.86 4.74
C SER A 36 3.75 5.09 5.06
N LEU A 37 2.80 4.97 5.99
CA LEU A 37 2.08 6.11 6.56
C LEU A 37 2.98 7.07 7.33
N LYS A 38 4.20 6.65 7.70
CA LYS A 38 5.19 7.48 8.37
C LYS A 38 6.33 7.92 7.43
N ASP A 39 6.15 7.75 6.12
CA ASP A 39 7.18 8.14 5.16
C ASP A 39 7.41 9.66 5.17
N ARG A 40 8.67 10.05 4.92
CA ARG A 40 9.09 11.46 4.84
C ARG A 40 8.34 12.24 3.76
N PHE A 41 7.93 11.57 2.68
CA PHE A 41 7.22 12.20 1.57
C PHE A 41 5.71 12.12 1.78
N GLU A 42 5.04 13.27 1.75
CA GLU A 42 3.59 13.37 1.91
C GLU A 42 2.82 12.54 0.88
N SER A 43 3.22 12.62 -0.39
CA SER A 43 2.60 11.84 -1.48
C SER A 43 2.70 10.33 -1.28
N VAL A 44 3.69 9.85 -0.51
CA VAL A 44 3.80 8.42 -0.17
C VAL A 44 2.85 8.07 0.98
N ARG A 45 2.69 8.95 1.98
CA ARG A 45 1.75 8.76 3.09
C ARG A 45 0.30 8.72 2.60
N GLU A 46 -0.08 9.66 1.73
CA GLU A 46 -1.41 9.72 1.12
C GLU A 46 -1.73 8.44 0.35
N MET A 47 -0.80 8.01 -0.51
CA MET A 47 -0.98 6.79 -1.30
C MET A 47 -1.06 5.55 -0.41
N ALA A 48 -0.26 5.49 0.65
CA ALA A 48 -0.33 4.39 1.61
C ALA A 48 -1.70 4.31 2.30
N ALA A 49 -2.27 5.45 2.70
CA ALA A 49 -3.61 5.50 3.30
C ALA A 49 -4.68 5.01 2.31
N MET A 50 -4.66 5.51 1.07
CA MET A 50 -5.59 5.09 0.03
C MET A 50 -5.48 3.59 -0.28
N SER A 51 -4.25 3.06 -0.37
CA SER A 51 -4.01 1.65 -0.62
C SER A 51 -4.49 0.76 0.53
N ILE A 52 -4.41 1.22 1.78
CA ILE A 52 -4.97 0.48 2.94
C ILE A 52 -6.49 0.42 2.84
N CYS A 53 -7.18 1.53 2.55
CA CYS A 53 -8.64 1.53 2.39
C CYS A 53 -9.07 0.54 1.30
N LYS A 54 -8.43 0.58 0.13
CA LYS A 54 -8.71 -0.37 -0.97
C LYS A 54 -8.47 -1.82 -0.58
N LEU A 55 -7.41 -2.09 0.16
CA LEU A 55 -7.08 -3.45 0.60
C LEU A 55 -8.19 -3.98 1.52
N VAL A 56 -8.64 -3.17 2.48
CA VAL A 56 -9.75 -3.54 3.38
C VAL A 56 -11.04 -3.75 2.59
N GLU A 57 -11.37 -2.86 1.65
CA GLU A 57 -12.55 -3.02 0.77
C GLU A 57 -12.50 -4.32 -0.03
N LYS A 58 -11.37 -4.63 -0.69
CA LYS A 58 -11.20 -5.88 -1.46
C LYS A 58 -11.36 -7.12 -0.59
N HIS A 59 -10.82 -7.12 0.63
CA HIS A 59 -10.99 -8.24 1.55
C HIS A 59 -12.42 -8.36 2.08
N SER A 60 -13.09 -7.25 2.38
CA SER A 60 -14.50 -7.25 2.78
C SER A 60 -15.39 -7.82 1.67
N SER A 61 -15.18 -7.40 0.41
CA SER A 61 -15.95 -7.90 -0.74
C SER A 61 -15.64 -9.35 -1.13
N GLN A 62 -14.49 -9.91 -0.73
CA GLN A 62 -14.15 -11.31 -0.94
C GLN A 62 -14.73 -12.21 0.15
N ASN A 63 -14.95 -11.69 1.36
CA ASN A 63 -15.49 -12.45 2.49
C ASN A 63 -17.03 -12.61 2.42
N GLU A 64 -17.76 -11.73 1.71
CA GLU A 64 -19.20 -11.88 1.45
C GLU A 64 -19.54 -12.83 0.28
N LYS A 65 -18.56 -13.17 -0.56
CA LYS A 65 -18.76 -14.04 -1.74
C LYS A 65 -18.40 -15.52 -1.49
N ARG A 66 -18.18 -15.89 -0.23
CA ARG A 66 -17.74 -17.23 0.18
C ARG A 66 -18.81 -17.88 1.05
#